data_AF-A0A7R9EGE6-F1
#
_entry.id   AF-A0A7R9EGE6-F1
#
_cell.length_a   1.000
_cell.length_b   1.000
_cell.length_c   1.000
_cell.angle_alpha   90.00
_cell.angle_beta   90.00
_cell.angle_gamma   90.00
#
_symmetry.space_group_name_H-M   'P 1'
#
loop_
_entity.id
_entity.type
_entity.pdbx_description
1 polymer ?
#
loop_
_entity_poly.entity_id
_entity_poly.type
_entity_poly.pdbx_seq_one_letter_code
_entity_poly.pdbx_strand_id
1 'polypeptide(L)'
;MSLNVNKVGLEKLAHVLLCDVLHKDVLYSGEMHNWKKVVEADFSDNNLKEIDEAVKLLPNIECLVLNNNKISALNNLTSLPHLIRLCLASNRFVEAEDLHTKLGQIVHIDLSQNNISSLRGFSKLYSLESLDLTSNQVLDTPEITHLCTLPCLENLILMGNPVAIIVDYRVKVLEHFGNRAGEICLDNEKPSQKELDTVAVLQAIRIVKEGRTPTFGPDAPLFPYNS
;
A
#
# COMPACT_ATOMS: atom_id res chain seq x y z
N MET A 1 -8.61 -10.27 -19.58
CA MET A 1 -7.53 -10.43 -20.58
C MET A 1 -6.28 -9.78 -19.99
N SER A 2 -5.12 -10.43 -20.08
CA SER A 2 -3.86 -9.88 -19.57
C SER A 2 -2.94 -9.43 -20.70
N LEU A 3 -2.23 -8.32 -20.48
CA LEU A 3 -1.21 -7.78 -21.38
C LEU A 3 0.14 -7.88 -20.67
N ASN A 4 1.05 -8.70 -21.19
CA ASN A 4 2.36 -8.93 -20.56
C ASN A 4 3.48 -8.48 -21.48
N VAL A 5 4.32 -7.57 -21.02
CA VAL A 5 5.40 -6.96 -21.80
C VAL A 5 6.62 -6.81 -20.91
N ASN A 6 7.35 -7.92 -20.73
CA ASN A 6 8.42 -8.00 -19.75
C ASN A 6 9.78 -8.17 -20.45
N LYS A 7 10.85 -7.61 -19.87
CA LYS A 7 12.25 -7.81 -20.32
C LYS A 7 12.55 -7.32 -21.75
N VAL A 8 11.78 -6.35 -22.24
CA VAL A 8 11.96 -5.79 -23.60
C VAL A 8 12.85 -4.54 -23.57
N GLY A 9 13.18 -4.04 -22.36
CA GLY A 9 13.93 -2.80 -22.19
C GLY A 9 13.08 -1.56 -22.46
N LEU A 10 11.77 -1.66 -22.26
CA LEU A 10 10.80 -0.60 -22.51
C LEU A 10 11.10 0.65 -21.67
N GLU A 11 11.21 1.81 -22.32
CA GLU A 11 11.42 3.09 -21.61
C GLU A 11 10.12 3.89 -21.40
N LYS A 12 9.09 3.64 -22.22
CA LYS A 12 7.79 4.31 -22.19
C LYS A 12 6.67 3.34 -22.52
N LEU A 13 5.54 3.42 -21.80
CA LEU A 13 4.35 2.62 -22.08
C LEU A 13 3.78 2.97 -23.47
N ALA A 14 3.91 4.23 -23.87
CA ALA A 14 3.53 4.71 -25.20
C ALA A 14 4.10 3.87 -26.35
N HIS A 15 5.32 3.32 -26.24
CA HIS A 15 5.91 2.51 -27.31
C HIS A 15 5.15 1.21 -27.60
N VAL A 16 4.40 0.69 -26.61
CA VAL A 16 3.61 -0.53 -26.77
C VAL A 16 2.14 -0.19 -26.95
N LEU A 17 1.61 0.70 -26.11
CA LEU A 17 0.18 1.01 -26.11
C LEU A 17 -0.25 1.82 -27.34
N LEU A 18 0.67 2.54 -27.99
CA LEU A 18 0.46 3.22 -29.26
C LEU A 18 1.01 2.44 -30.47
N CYS A 19 1.53 1.22 -30.28
CA CYS A 19 2.14 0.48 -31.38
C CYS A 19 1.07 0.03 -32.39
N ASP A 20 1.20 0.55 -33.60
CA ASP A 20 0.28 0.44 -34.76
C ASP A 20 0.11 -1.02 -35.28
N VAL A 21 1.00 -1.94 -34.89
CA VAL A 21 1.12 -3.27 -35.50
C VAL A 21 0.00 -4.24 -35.09
N LEU A 22 -0.63 -4.06 -33.92
CA LEU A 22 -1.81 -4.86 -33.53
C LEU A 22 -3.11 -4.38 -34.21
N HIS A 23 -3.07 -3.28 -34.97
CA HIS A 23 -4.26 -2.58 -35.47
C HIS A 23 -4.20 -2.19 -36.96
N LYS A 24 -3.52 -2.98 -37.80
CA LYS A 24 -3.68 -2.83 -39.26
C LYS A 24 -5.01 -3.33 -39.82
N ASP A 25 -5.92 -3.85 -39.00
CA ASP A 25 -7.29 -4.14 -39.43
C ASP A 25 -8.21 -2.91 -39.30
N VAL A 26 -8.07 -2.03 -40.30
CA VAL A 26 -9.16 -1.50 -41.14
C VAL A 26 -10.28 -0.72 -40.41
N LEU A 27 -10.06 0.62 -40.31
CA LEU A 27 -10.97 1.73 -40.68
C LEU A 27 -11.04 2.85 -39.62
N TYR A 28 -10.57 4.03 -40.03
CA TYR A 28 -10.97 5.37 -39.59
C TYR A 28 -12.12 5.47 -38.56
N SER A 29 -11.80 5.93 -37.35
CA SER A 29 -12.54 6.98 -36.66
C SER A 29 -11.61 7.66 -35.64
N GLY A 30 -11.74 8.96 -35.43
CA GLY A 30 -10.92 9.75 -34.51
C GLY A 30 -11.14 9.46 -33.02
N GLU A 31 -11.39 8.20 -32.66
CA GLU A 31 -11.47 7.74 -31.28
C GLU A 31 -10.11 7.17 -30.84
N MET A 32 -9.59 7.63 -29.71
CA MET A 32 -8.37 7.09 -29.09
C MET A 32 -8.53 5.56 -28.90
N HIS A 33 -7.62 4.78 -29.47
CA HIS A 33 -7.65 3.32 -29.40
C HIS A 33 -7.48 2.83 -27.95
N ASN A 34 -8.57 2.43 -27.31
CA ASN A 34 -8.58 1.95 -25.93
C ASN A 34 -8.58 0.41 -25.88
N TRP A 35 -7.72 -0.16 -25.04
CA TRP A 35 -7.61 -1.59 -24.76
C TRP A 35 -8.69 -2.06 -23.78
N LYS A 36 -9.96 -1.93 -24.17
CA LYS A 36 -11.14 -2.14 -23.30
C LYS A 36 -11.27 -3.55 -22.70
N LYS A 37 -10.60 -4.55 -23.28
CA LYS A 37 -10.63 -5.95 -22.80
C LYS A 37 -9.54 -6.27 -21.79
N VAL A 38 -8.49 -5.45 -21.72
CA VAL A 38 -7.34 -5.66 -20.83
C VAL A 38 -7.75 -5.25 -19.42
N VAL A 39 -7.62 -6.19 -18.49
CA VAL A 39 -7.95 -6.04 -17.07
C VAL A 39 -6.69 -6.12 -16.22
N GLU A 40 -5.67 -6.82 -16.72
CA GLU A 40 -4.38 -6.95 -16.04
C GLU A 40 -3.28 -6.55 -17.04
N ALA A 41 -2.35 -5.71 -16.62
CA ALA A 41 -1.17 -5.41 -17.42
C ALA A 41 0.10 -5.55 -16.58
N ASP A 42 1.05 -6.31 -17.12
CA ASP A 42 2.37 -6.51 -16.57
C ASP A 42 3.41 -5.90 -17.51
N PHE A 43 4.14 -4.92 -16.98
CA PHE A 43 5.25 -4.24 -17.63
C PHE A 43 6.54 -4.39 -16.80
N SER A 44 6.66 -5.47 -16.04
CA SER A 44 7.80 -5.71 -15.16
C SER A 44 9.10 -5.93 -15.92
N ASP A 45 10.23 -5.76 -15.24
CA ASP A 45 11.57 -5.95 -15.79
C ASP A 45 11.86 -5.08 -17.03
N ASN A 46 11.55 -3.78 -16.95
CA ASN A 46 11.81 -2.82 -18.02
C ASN A 46 12.61 -1.62 -17.50
N ASN A 47 12.72 -0.56 -18.31
CA ASN A 47 13.45 0.66 -17.99
C ASN A 47 12.51 1.86 -17.82
N LEU A 48 11.24 1.63 -17.44
CA LEU A 48 10.27 2.69 -17.29
C LEU A 48 10.74 3.67 -16.20
N LYS A 49 10.86 4.94 -16.54
CA LYS A 49 11.22 6.01 -15.59
C LYS A 49 10.00 6.69 -14.99
N GLU A 50 8.87 6.61 -15.69
CA GLU A 50 7.60 7.21 -15.31
C GLU A 50 6.44 6.42 -15.90
N ILE A 51 5.25 6.65 -15.34
CA ILE A 51 3.98 6.19 -15.91
C ILE A 51 3.47 7.31 -16.83
N ASP A 52 3.64 7.14 -18.13
CA ASP A 52 3.23 8.15 -19.12
C ASP A 52 1.70 8.17 -19.35
N GLU A 53 1.21 9.15 -20.11
CA GLU A 53 -0.22 9.31 -20.36
C GLU A 53 -0.85 8.17 -21.16
N ALA A 54 -0.08 7.32 -21.83
CA ALA A 54 -0.61 6.20 -22.61
C ALA A 54 -1.30 5.16 -21.71
N VAL A 55 -1.07 5.19 -20.39
CA VAL A 55 -1.81 4.38 -19.42
C VAL A 55 -3.33 4.63 -19.50
N LYS A 56 -3.77 5.82 -19.94
CA LYS A 56 -5.19 6.18 -20.18
C LYS A 56 -5.86 5.25 -21.21
N LEU A 57 -5.07 4.59 -22.06
CA LEU A 57 -5.57 3.65 -23.06
C LEU A 57 -5.96 2.29 -22.45
N LEU A 58 -5.75 2.08 -21.15
CA LEU A 58 -6.14 0.89 -20.37
C LEU A 58 -7.28 1.23 -19.39
N PRO A 59 -8.46 1.68 -19.84
CA PRO A 59 -9.48 2.26 -18.95
C PRO A 59 -10.10 1.28 -17.94
N ASN A 60 -10.04 -0.03 -18.23
CA ASN A 60 -10.66 -1.09 -17.43
C ASN A 60 -9.64 -1.93 -16.66
N ILE A 61 -8.42 -1.41 -16.48
CA ILE A 61 -7.38 -2.14 -15.77
C ILE A 61 -7.67 -2.19 -14.27
N GLU A 62 -7.62 -3.39 -13.71
CA GLU A 62 -7.78 -3.67 -12.28
C GLU A 62 -6.44 -4.00 -11.63
N CYS A 63 -5.50 -4.59 -12.37
CA CYS A 63 -4.18 -4.96 -11.88
C CYS A 63 -3.08 -4.39 -12.77
N LEU A 64 -2.19 -3.57 -12.21
CA LEU A 64 -1.04 -3.01 -12.89
C LEU A 64 0.26 -3.44 -12.18
N VAL A 65 1.10 -4.18 -12.90
CA VAL A 65 2.39 -4.67 -12.40
C VAL A 65 3.52 -3.94 -13.13
N LEU A 66 4.37 -3.26 -12.36
CA LEU A 66 5.45 -2.39 -12.83
C LEU A 66 6.75 -2.70 -12.07
N ASN A 67 6.92 -3.94 -11.62
CA ASN A 67 8.06 -4.35 -10.81
C ASN A 67 9.38 -4.24 -11.59
N ASN A 68 10.49 -4.04 -10.89
CA ASN A 68 11.84 -3.98 -11.49
C ASN A 68 11.94 -2.93 -12.61
N ASN A 69 11.50 -1.71 -12.33
CA ASN A 69 11.63 -0.56 -13.23
C ASN A 69 12.44 0.57 -12.56
N LYS A 70 12.40 1.79 -13.10
CA LYS A 70 13.13 2.96 -12.59
C LYS A 70 12.17 4.09 -12.23
N ILE A 71 10.94 3.76 -11.86
CA ILE A 71 9.88 4.72 -11.59
C ILE A 71 10.14 5.38 -10.24
N SER A 72 10.05 6.71 -10.19
CA SER A 72 10.24 7.49 -8.95
C SER A 72 9.01 8.31 -8.55
N ALA A 73 7.98 8.38 -9.40
CA ALA A 73 6.76 9.14 -9.14
C ALA A 73 5.53 8.46 -9.74
N LEU A 74 4.42 8.51 -9.01
CA LEU A 74 3.12 8.06 -9.50
C LEU A 74 2.44 9.22 -10.19
N ASN A 75 2.36 9.15 -11.51
CA ASN A 75 1.69 10.12 -12.37
C ASN A 75 0.63 9.41 -13.20
N ASN A 76 -0.39 10.14 -13.66
CA ASN A 76 -1.41 9.67 -14.61
C ASN A 76 -2.34 8.53 -14.14
N LEU A 77 -2.18 8.02 -12.91
CA LEU A 77 -3.02 6.97 -12.34
C LEU A 77 -4.45 7.43 -12.01
N THR A 78 -4.70 8.74 -11.94
CA THR A 78 -6.06 9.31 -11.81
C THR A 78 -7.01 8.89 -12.94
N SER A 79 -6.45 8.46 -14.07
CA SER A 79 -7.21 8.01 -15.24
C SER A 79 -7.63 6.54 -15.19
N LEU A 80 -7.28 5.81 -14.12
CA LEU A 80 -7.56 4.38 -13.94
C LEU A 80 -8.59 4.18 -12.82
N PRO A 81 -9.90 4.39 -13.08
CA PRO A 81 -10.92 4.37 -12.04
C PRO A 81 -11.13 2.99 -11.41
N HIS A 82 -10.75 1.92 -12.11
CA HIS A 82 -10.97 0.54 -11.70
C HIS A 82 -9.72 -0.13 -11.11
N LEU A 83 -8.61 0.60 -10.91
CA LEU A 83 -7.38 0.01 -10.42
C LEU A 83 -7.51 -0.43 -8.95
N ILE A 84 -7.38 -1.73 -8.72
CA ILE A 84 -7.51 -2.38 -7.41
C ILE A 84 -6.13 -2.82 -6.87
N ARG A 85 -5.25 -3.30 -7.74
CA ARG A 85 -3.92 -3.82 -7.38
C ARG A 85 -2.82 -3.09 -8.15
N LEU A 86 -1.81 -2.62 -7.42
CA LEU A 86 -0.65 -1.93 -7.95
C LEU A 86 0.63 -2.53 -7.39
N CYS A 87 1.47 -3.09 -8.26
CA CYS A 87 2.75 -3.66 -7.89
C CYS A 87 3.89 -2.81 -8.46
N LEU A 88 4.72 -2.28 -7.58
CA LEU A 88 5.82 -1.34 -7.87
C LEU A 88 7.11 -1.78 -7.16
N ALA A 89 7.26 -3.07 -6.91
CA ALA A 89 8.44 -3.62 -6.27
C ALA A 89 9.72 -3.26 -7.03
N SER A 90 10.81 -3.01 -6.31
CA SER A 90 12.14 -2.72 -6.90
C SER A 90 12.12 -1.55 -7.88
N ASN A 91 11.59 -0.41 -7.44
CA ASN A 91 11.61 0.86 -8.17
C ASN A 91 12.47 1.88 -7.40
N ARG A 92 12.25 3.18 -7.60
CA ARG A 92 13.03 4.27 -7.00
C ARG A 92 12.16 5.26 -6.25
N PHE A 93 11.07 4.79 -5.65
CA PHE A 93 10.19 5.65 -4.86
C PHE A 93 10.88 6.07 -3.56
N VAL A 94 11.01 7.38 -3.36
CA VAL A 94 11.54 7.97 -2.11
C VAL A 94 10.41 8.48 -1.23
N GLU A 95 9.38 9.06 -1.86
CA GLU A 95 8.22 9.61 -1.18
C GLU A 95 6.96 9.22 -1.95
N ALA A 96 5.88 9.03 -1.21
CA ALA A 96 4.59 8.68 -1.76
C ALA A 96 3.56 9.70 -1.26
N GLU A 97 3.73 10.97 -1.65
CA GLU A 97 2.80 12.04 -1.29
C GLU A 97 1.54 12.03 -2.17
N ASP A 98 0.43 12.49 -1.59
CA ASP A 98 -0.86 12.68 -2.26
C ASP A 98 -1.39 11.46 -3.03
N LEU A 99 -1.04 10.24 -2.60
CA LEU A 99 -1.54 8.99 -3.21
C LEU A 99 -3.06 8.95 -3.31
N HIS A 100 -3.75 9.43 -2.29
CA HIS A 100 -5.21 9.51 -2.24
C HIS A 100 -5.83 10.38 -3.35
N THR A 101 -5.08 11.32 -3.92
CA THR A 101 -5.56 12.11 -5.06
C THR A 101 -5.38 11.38 -6.39
N LYS A 102 -4.53 10.33 -6.40
CA LYS A 102 -4.08 9.60 -7.59
C LYS A 102 -4.68 8.21 -7.70
N LEU A 103 -5.02 7.59 -6.57
CA LEU A 103 -5.50 6.22 -6.45
C LEU A 103 -6.89 6.23 -5.80
N GLY A 104 -7.91 5.89 -6.58
CA GLY A 104 -9.31 5.96 -6.13
C GLY A 104 -9.78 4.77 -5.30
N GLN A 105 -9.62 3.55 -5.82
CA GLN A 105 -10.17 2.30 -5.24
C GLN A 105 -9.08 1.26 -4.96
N ILE A 106 -7.86 1.71 -4.66
CA ILE A 106 -6.73 0.80 -4.48
C ILE A 106 -6.92 -0.01 -3.19
N VAL A 107 -6.77 -1.33 -3.32
CA VAL A 107 -6.92 -2.30 -2.23
C VAL A 107 -5.57 -2.91 -1.86
N HIS A 108 -4.71 -3.12 -2.85
CA HIS A 108 -3.41 -3.74 -2.66
C HIS A 108 -2.30 -2.91 -3.31
N ILE A 109 -1.28 -2.58 -2.51
CA ILE A 109 -0.08 -1.89 -2.98
C ILE A 109 1.15 -2.69 -2.55
N ASP A 110 1.99 -3.05 -3.52
CA ASP A 110 3.32 -3.58 -3.27
C ASP A 110 4.35 -2.52 -3.64
N LEU A 111 5.07 -2.00 -2.64
CA LEU A 111 6.16 -1.04 -2.76
C LEU A 111 7.46 -1.62 -2.18
N SER A 112 7.60 -2.94 -2.15
CA SER A 112 8.81 -3.59 -1.65
C SER A 112 10.07 -3.14 -2.43
N GLN A 113 11.22 -3.14 -1.77
CA GLN A 113 12.52 -2.78 -2.35
C GLN A 113 12.53 -1.38 -2.98
N ASN A 114 11.95 -0.39 -2.30
CA ASN A 114 12.04 1.02 -2.67
C ASN A 114 12.84 1.80 -1.63
N ASN A 115 12.80 3.13 -1.67
CA ASN A 115 13.50 4.02 -0.76
C ASN A 115 12.53 4.86 0.09
N ILE A 116 11.33 4.34 0.37
CA ILE A 116 10.28 5.07 1.08
C ILE A 116 10.68 5.25 2.54
N SER A 117 10.73 6.50 3.00
CA SER A 117 10.99 6.85 4.40
C SER A 117 9.74 7.37 5.14
N SER A 118 8.80 7.99 4.42
CA SER A 118 7.61 8.63 4.97
C SER A 118 6.33 7.94 4.52
N LEU A 119 5.43 7.67 5.47
CA LEU A 119 4.14 7.01 5.24
C LEU A 119 2.95 7.97 5.26
N ARG A 120 3.21 9.28 5.35
CA ARG A 120 2.19 10.31 5.48
C ARG A 120 1.15 10.30 4.35
N GLY A 121 1.57 10.04 3.12
CA GLY A 121 0.66 10.08 1.97
C GLY A 121 -0.28 8.88 1.83
N PHE A 122 -0.10 7.82 2.64
CA PHE A 122 -1.01 6.68 2.68
C PHE A 122 -2.25 6.92 3.55
N SER A 123 -2.22 7.90 4.46
CA SER A 123 -3.22 8.13 5.52
C SER A 123 -4.69 8.30 5.11
N LYS A 124 -4.94 8.51 3.81
CA LYS A 124 -6.28 8.71 3.24
C LYS A 124 -6.69 7.63 2.23
N LEU A 125 -5.92 6.55 2.11
CA LEU A 125 -6.27 5.40 1.25
C LEU A 125 -7.24 4.47 1.98
N TYR A 126 -8.48 4.92 2.18
CA TYR A 126 -9.44 4.24 3.06
C TYR A 126 -9.80 2.82 2.63
N SER A 127 -9.65 2.50 1.35
CA SER A 127 -9.91 1.16 0.77
C SER A 127 -8.69 0.22 0.81
N LEU A 128 -7.53 0.69 1.27
CA LEU A 128 -6.30 -0.10 1.28
C LEU A 128 -6.40 -1.22 2.34
N GLU A 129 -6.29 -2.47 1.89
CA GLU A 129 -6.31 -3.67 2.74
C GLU A 129 -4.93 -4.27 2.95
N SER A 130 -4.06 -4.18 1.94
CA SER A 130 -2.71 -4.75 2.00
C SER A 130 -1.66 -3.77 1.49
N LEU A 131 -0.61 -3.58 2.29
CA LEU A 131 0.54 -2.75 1.99
C LEU A 131 1.83 -3.50 2.28
N ASP A 132 2.61 -3.76 1.23
CA ASP A 132 3.96 -4.30 1.34
C ASP A 132 4.99 -3.18 1.22
N LEU A 133 5.77 -2.98 2.28
CA LEU A 133 6.88 -2.03 2.36
C LEU A 133 8.20 -2.72 2.64
N THR A 134 8.31 -4.02 2.35
CA THR A 134 9.53 -4.81 2.59
C THR A 134 10.77 -4.09 2.03
N SER A 135 11.87 -4.04 2.77
CA SER A 135 13.15 -3.44 2.33
C SER A 135 13.01 -1.98 1.86
N ASN A 136 12.36 -1.13 2.66
CA ASN A 136 12.32 0.32 2.49
C ASN A 136 13.16 1.03 3.58
N GLN A 137 12.96 2.34 3.78
CA GLN A 137 13.71 3.18 4.71
C GLN A 137 12.82 3.75 5.83
N VAL A 138 11.78 3.01 6.25
CA VAL A 138 10.92 3.42 7.37
C VAL A 138 11.73 3.35 8.67
N LEU A 139 12.06 4.53 9.19
CA LEU A 139 13.00 4.67 10.32
C LEU A 139 12.39 4.21 11.64
N ASP A 140 11.21 4.75 11.98
CA ASP A 140 10.65 4.64 13.32
C ASP A 140 9.14 4.39 13.30
N THR A 141 8.62 3.93 14.46
CA THR A 141 7.20 3.64 14.64
C THR A 141 6.23 4.83 14.53
N PRO A 142 6.62 6.11 14.73
CA PRO A 142 5.70 7.24 14.49
C PRO A 142 5.15 7.30 13.07
N GLU A 143 5.89 6.85 12.06
CA GLU A 143 5.40 6.78 10.68
C GLU A 143 4.17 5.87 10.54
N ILE A 144 4.07 4.85 11.39
CA ILE A 144 2.93 3.92 11.40
C ILE A 144 1.64 4.61 11.83
N THR A 145 1.71 5.69 12.60
CA THR A 145 0.52 6.45 13.01
C THR A 145 -0.29 6.96 11.81
N HIS A 146 0.36 7.17 10.66
CA HIS A 146 -0.30 7.52 9.41
C HIS A 146 -1.10 6.38 8.79
N LEU A 147 -0.75 5.12 9.08
CA LEU A 147 -1.46 3.94 8.61
C LEU A 147 -2.60 3.52 9.54
N CYS A 148 -2.53 3.87 10.82
CA CYS A 148 -3.56 3.51 11.79
C CYS A 148 -4.93 4.16 11.52
N THR A 149 -4.97 5.23 10.71
CA THR A 149 -6.21 5.87 10.27
C THR A 149 -6.95 5.09 9.19
N LEU A 150 -6.33 4.05 8.60
CA LEU A 150 -6.89 3.28 7.50
C LEU A 150 -7.83 2.20 8.03
N PRO A 151 -9.15 2.29 7.79
CA PRO A 151 -10.14 1.41 8.41
C PRO A 151 -10.12 -0.02 7.85
N CYS A 152 -9.68 -0.20 6.61
CA CYS A 152 -9.67 -1.49 5.92
C CYS A 152 -8.30 -2.18 5.94
N LEU A 153 -7.25 -1.53 6.46
CA LEU A 153 -5.92 -2.13 6.45
C LEU A 153 -5.89 -3.37 7.35
N GLU A 154 -5.49 -4.50 6.78
CA GLU A 154 -5.40 -5.79 7.45
C GLU A 154 -4.00 -6.38 7.35
N ASN A 155 -3.27 -6.14 6.25
CA ASN A 155 -1.97 -6.76 6.00
C ASN A 155 -0.90 -5.68 5.82
N LEU A 156 0.11 -5.69 6.69
CA LEU A 156 1.22 -4.75 6.66
C LEU A 156 2.54 -5.51 6.75
N ILE A 157 3.43 -5.28 5.79
CA ILE A 157 4.76 -5.90 5.80
C ILE A 157 5.82 -4.80 5.89
N LEU A 158 6.64 -4.85 6.94
CA LEU A 158 7.70 -3.88 7.25
C LEU A 158 9.09 -4.53 7.36
N MET A 159 9.19 -5.83 7.09
CA MET A 159 10.48 -6.55 7.08
C MET A 159 11.56 -5.80 6.28
N GLY A 160 12.80 -5.82 6.76
CA GLY A 160 13.92 -5.16 6.07
C GLY A 160 13.91 -3.62 6.14
N ASN A 161 13.02 -3.01 6.91
CA ASN A 161 13.10 -1.58 7.26
C ASN A 161 13.88 -1.38 8.57
N PRO A 162 14.49 -0.20 8.80
CA PRO A 162 15.13 0.13 10.07
C PRO A 162 14.22 -0.04 11.29
N VAL A 163 12.91 0.26 11.16
CA VAL A 163 11.93 0.07 12.25
C VAL A 163 11.84 -1.38 12.75
N ALA A 164 12.11 -2.37 11.88
CA ALA A 164 12.05 -3.79 12.24
C ALA A 164 13.24 -4.25 13.11
N ILE A 165 14.29 -3.43 13.25
CA ILE A 165 15.46 -3.72 14.09
C ILE A 165 15.21 -3.33 15.56
N ILE A 166 14.19 -2.50 15.81
CA ILE A 166 13.87 -1.99 17.13
C ILE A 166 13.43 -3.14 18.05
N VAL A 167 13.86 -3.10 19.32
CA VAL A 167 13.41 -4.07 20.33
C VAL A 167 11.89 -3.95 20.52
N ASP A 168 11.21 -5.11 20.52
CA ASP A 168 9.75 -5.23 20.58
C ASP A 168 9.02 -4.47 19.46
N TYR A 169 9.63 -4.38 18.26
CA TYR A 169 9.04 -3.60 17.15
C TYR A 169 7.60 -4.01 16.85
N ARG A 170 7.28 -5.31 16.86
CA ARG A 170 5.93 -5.81 16.57
C ARG A 170 4.91 -5.24 17.55
N VAL A 171 5.19 -5.33 18.85
CA VAL A 171 4.32 -4.79 19.91
C VAL A 171 4.16 -3.27 19.74
N LYS A 172 5.25 -2.54 19.47
CA LYS A 172 5.20 -1.09 19.28
C LYS A 172 4.41 -0.68 18.05
N VAL A 173 4.54 -1.41 16.94
CA VAL A 173 3.78 -1.17 15.70
C VAL A 173 2.30 -1.43 15.96
N LEU A 174 1.96 -2.57 16.57
CA LEU A 174 0.59 -2.96 16.93
C LEU A 174 -0.05 -2.00 17.95
N GLU A 175 0.73 -1.43 18.87
CA GLU A 175 0.25 -0.43 19.84
C GLU A 175 -0.39 0.77 19.15
N HIS A 176 0.12 1.21 18.00
CA HIS A 176 -0.46 2.32 17.24
C HIS A 176 -1.85 2.00 16.66
N PHE A 177 -2.13 0.72 16.35
CA PHE A 177 -3.44 0.26 15.87
C PHE A 177 -4.45 0.03 17.01
N GLY A 178 -3.96 -0.06 18.25
CA GLY A 178 -4.78 -0.13 19.45
C GLY A 178 -5.80 -1.25 19.44
N ASN A 179 -7.10 -0.91 19.52
CA ASN A 179 -8.18 -1.92 19.55
C ASN A 179 -8.21 -2.80 18.29
N ARG A 180 -7.71 -2.28 17.15
CA ARG A 180 -7.62 -3.01 15.88
C ARG A 180 -6.33 -3.80 15.74
N ALA A 181 -5.44 -3.80 16.74
CA ALA A 181 -4.19 -4.55 16.68
C ALA A 181 -4.41 -6.01 16.28
N GLY A 182 -5.47 -6.66 16.80
CA GLY A 182 -5.81 -8.06 16.48
C GLY A 182 -6.24 -8.33 15.03
N GLU A 183 -6.66 -7.29 14.30
CA GLU A 183 -7.02 -7.38 12.88
C GLU A 183 -5.79 -7.31 11.97
N ILE A 184 -4.69 -6.72 12.46
CA ILE A 184 -3.49 -6.45 11.66
C ILE A 184 -2.56 -7.66 11.63
N CYS A 185 -2.43 -8.26 10.46
CA CYS A 185 -1.37 -9.21 10.13
C CYS A 185 -0.08 -8.44 9.80
N LEU A 186 0.89 -8.48 10.72
CA LEU A 186 2.18 -7.82 10.57
C LEU A 186 3.24 -8.83 10.14
N ASP A 187 3.95 -8.54 9.04
CA ASP A 187 5.02 -9.38 8.49
C ASP A 187 4.57 -10.83 8.19
N ASN A 188 3.35 -10.97 7.67
CA ASN A 188 2.68 -12.26 7.39
C ASN A 188 2.31 -13.07 8.62
N GLU A 189 2.42 -12.52 9.83
CA GLU A 189 2.03 -13.17 11.07
C GLU A 189 0.95 -12.37 11.81
N LYS A 190 -0.14 -13.05 12.18
CA LYS A 190 -1.14 -12.47 13.07
C LYS A 190 -0.53 -12.23 14.47
N PRO A 191 -1.01 -11.24 15.21
CA PRO A 191 -0.54 -10.97 16.55
C PRO A 191 -0.81 -12.17 17.46
N SER A 192 0.19 -12.55 18.24
CA SER A 192 0.03 -13.54 19.29
C SER A 192 -0.75 -12.94 20.46
N GLN A 193 -1.40 -13.79 21.27
CA GLN A 193 -2.12 -13.33 22.47
C GLN A 193 -1.23 -12.52 23.41
N LYS A 194 0.05 -12.92 23.57
CA LYS A 194 1.02 -12.19 24.40
C LYS A 194 1.26 -10.76 23.92
N GLU A 195 1.35 -10.58 22.61
CA GLU A 195 1.52 -9.24 22.02
C GLU A 195 0.27 -8.39 22.25
N LEU A 196 -0.92 -8.97 22.05
CA LEU A 196 -2.20 -8.29 22.28
C LEU A 196 -2.40 -7.89 23.75
N ASP A 197 -2.08 -8.79 24.68
CA ASP A 197 -2.14 -8.50 26.12
C ASP A 197 -1.18 -7.36 26.49
N THR A 198 0.03 -7.38 25.91
CA THR A 198 1.03 -6.32 26.13
C THR A 198 0.54 -4.99 25.56
N VAL A 199 -0.02 -4.98 24.35
CA VAL A 199 -0.60 -3.78 23.73
C VAL A 199 -1.75 -3.23 24.59
N ALA A 200 -2.66 -4.08 25.07
CA ALA A 200 -3.77 -3.66 25.93
C ALA A 200 -3.28 -3.02 27.24
N VAL A 201 -2.23 -3.59 27.86
CA VAL A 201 -1.60 -3.02 29.06
C VAL A 201 -0.98 -1.65 28.76
N LEU A 202 -0.22 -1.53 27.66
CA LEU A 202 0.40 -0.27 27.26
C LEU A 202 -0.65 0.82 27.00
N GLN A 203 -1.74 0.47 26.34
CA GLN A 203 -2.88 1.37 26.14
C GLN A 203 -3.51 1.82 27.46
N ALA A 204 -3.76 0.89 28.39
CA ALA A 204 -4.33 1.22 29.70
C ALA A 204 -3.41 2.17 30.48
N ILE A 205 -2.09 1.93 30.47
CA ILE A 205 -1.10 2.81 31.11
C ILE A 205 -1.12 4.20 30.47
N ARG A 206 -1.25 4.29 29.14
CA ARG A 206 -1.32 5.56 28.42
C ARG A 206 -2.57 6.35 28.79
N ILE A 207 -3.73 5.71 28.82
CA ILE A 207 -5.01 6.32 29.20
C ILE A 207 -4.95 6.87 30.64
N VAL A 208 -4.38 6.11 31.57
CA VAL A 208 -4.19 6.53 32.97
C VAL A 208 -3.24 7.73 33.07
N LYS A 209 -2.13 7.74 32.31
CA LYS A 209 -1.20 8.88 32.25
C LYS A 209 -1.83 10.15 31.69
N GLU A 210 -2.79 10.01 30.78
CA GLU A 210 -3.55 11.12 30.19
C GLU A 210 -4.72 11.59 31.09
N GLY A 211 -4.86 11.05 32.31
CA GLY A 211 -5.87 11.47 33.29
C GLY A 211 -7.30 11.01 32.95
N ARG A 212 -7.46 10.06 32.02
CA ARG A 212 -8.74 9.44 31.69
C ARG A 212 -8.88 8.11 32.44
N THR A 213 -10.09 7.77 32.88
CA THR A 213 -10.38 6.46 33.48
C THR A 213 -10.45 5.39 32.39
N PRO A 214 -9.65 4.32 32.45
CA PRO A 214 -9.79 3.21 31.51
C PRO A 214 -11.13 2.50 31.74
N THR A 215 -11.99 2.49 30.72
CA THR A 215 -13.21 1.68 30.70
C THR A 215 -12.85 0.27 30.28
N PHE A 216 -12.90 -0.66 31.23
CA PHE A 216 -12.78 -2.08 30.95
C PHE A 216 -14.13 -2.62 30.44
N GLY A 217 -14.08 -3.59 29.52
CA GLY A 217 -15.28 -4.30 29.05
C GLY A 217 -15.99 -5.08 30.17
N PRO A 218 -17.18 -5.64 29.90
CA PRO A 218 -18.07 -6.23 30.91
C PRO A 218 -17.50 -7.41 31.71
N ASP A 219 -16.34 -7.96 31.33
CA ASP A 219 -15.67 -9.08 31.99
C ASP A 219 -14.54 -8.67 32.97
N ALA A 220 -14.48 -7.40 33.37
CA ALA A 220 -13.50 -6.97 34.38
C ALA A 220 -13.85 -7.52 35.78
N PRO A 221 -12.90 -8.13 36.51
CA PRO A 221 -13.16 -8.57 37.87
C PRO A 221 -13.49 -7.36 38.76
N LEU A 222 -14.68 -7.39 39.37
CA LEU A 222 -15.13 -6.40 40.34
C LEU A 222 -14.20 -6.44 41.55
N PHE A 223 -13.34 -5.43 41.70
CA PHE A 223 -12.66 -5.20 42.97
C PHE A 223 -13.69 -4.73 44.01
N PRO A 224 -13.73 -5.33 45.21
CA PRO A 224 -14.63 -4.88 46.26
C PRO A 224 -14.21 -3.48 46.73
N TYR A 225 -15.19 -2.58 46.81
CA TYR A 225 -15.05 -1.29 47.48
C TYR A 225 -14.73 -1.55 48.96
N ASN A 226 -13.55 -1.15 49.42
CA ASN A 226 -13.30 -1.00 50.85
C ASN A 226 -13.90 0.33 51.32
N SER A 227 -14.72 0.21 52.36
CA SER A 227 -15.42 1.26 53.12
C SER A 227 -14.49 2.32 53.71
#